data_AF-A0A2E6YTE5-F1
#
_entry.id   AF-A0A2E6YTE5-F1
#
_cell.length_a   1.000
_cell.length_b   1.000
_cell.length_c   1.000
_cell.angle_alpha   90.00
_cell.angle_beta   90.00
_cell.angle_gamma   90.00
#
_symmetry.space_group_name_H-M   'P 1'
#
loop_
_entity.id
_entity.type
_entity.pdbx_description
1 polymer ?
#
loop_
_entity_poly.entity_id
_entity_poly.type
_entity_poly.pdbx_seq_one_letter_code
_entity_poly.pdbx_strand_id
1 'polypeptide(L)'
;MTEPSPDDQLELQRKAKGKRPFYFSNPDVDKLLSMIMALTGELAIARDRIDTLERVAETKGLFSSDDIENFELDANALQARADRHRQLLREVNRIIVGELEDLEGANEEDYTAVVEQVEQDDT
;
A
#
# COMPACT_ATOMS: atom_id res chain seq x y z
N MET A 1 -33.73 40.39 14.40
CA MET A 1 -32.38 39.86 14.68
C MET A 1 -32.55 38.36 14.80
N THR A 2 -32.14 37.62 13.78
CA THR A 2 -32.22 36.15 13.76
C THR A 2 -30.80 35.65 13.96
N GLU A 3 -30.55 34.97 15.06
CA GLU A 3 -29.24 34.38 15.34
C GLU A 3 -28.98 33.19 14.40
N PRO A 4 -27.75 33.00 13.90
CA PRO A 4 -27.42 31.84 13.08
C PRO A 4 -27.40 30.54 13.91
N SER A 5 -27.95 29.48 13.32
CA SER A 5 -28.06 28.12 13.87
C SER A 5 -26.68 27.44 14.04
N PRO A 6 -26.46 26.57 15.04
CA PRO A 6 -25.18 25.92 15.33
C PRO A 6 -24.71 24.87 14.31
N ASP A 7 -25.42 24.70 13.19
CA ASP A 7 -25.12 23.73 12.12
C ASP A 7 -24.37 24.31 10.92
N ASP A 8 -23.85 25.54 11.00
CA ASP A 8 -22.81 26.00 10.07
C ASP A 8 -21.48 25.28 10.41
N GLN A 9 -21.45 23.98 10.16
CA GLN A 9 -20.24 23.18 10.14
C GLN A 9 -19.36 23.74 9.02
N LEU A 10 -18.39 24.56 9.42
CA LEU A 10 -17.30 25.01 8.59
C LEU A 10 -16.55 23.79 8.04
N GLU A 11 -16.98 23.30 6.89
CA GLU A 11 -16.24 22.39 6.01
C GLU A 11 -14.91 23.07 5.65
N LEU A 12 -13.87 22.80 6.44
CA LEU A 12 -12.52 23.25 6.16
C LEU A 12 -12.12 22.71 4.79
N GLN A 13 -12.03 23.58 3.78
CA GLN A 13 -11.54 23.20 2.47
C GLN A 13 -10.10 22.68 2.60
N ARG A 14 -9.94 21.36 2.69
CA ARG A 14 -8.66 20.64 2.82
C ARG A 14 -7.83 20.64 1.53
N LYS A 15 -8.01 21.64 0.65
CA LYS A 15 -7.21 21.76 -0.57
C LYS A 15 -6.29 22.96 -0.44
N ALA A 16 -5.02 22.68 -0.15
CA ALA A 16 -3.98 23.70 -0.14
C ALA A 16 -3.99 24.45 -1.49
N LYS A 17 -4.16 25.78 -1.43
CA LYS A 17 -4.15 26.66 -2.61
C LYS A 17 -2.70 26.90 -3.03
N GLY A 18 -2.08 25.91 -3.66
CA GLY A 18 -0.71 26.01 -4.21
C GLY A 18 -0.41 24.84 -5.14
N LYS A 19 0.36 25.08 -6.21
CA LYS A 19 0.96 23.96 -6.98
C LYS A 19 1.84 23.17 -6.02
N ARG A 20 1.63 21.86 -5.93
CA ARG A 20 2.46 20.97 -5.11
C ARG A 20 3.92 21.17 -5.55
N PRO A 21 4.87 21.47 -4.65
CA PRO A 21 6.27 21.58 -5.02
C PRO A 21 6.73 20.24 -5.60
N PHE A 22 7.41 20.28 -6.74
CA PHE A 22 8.11 19.14 -7.32
C PHE A 22 9.60 19.34 -7.05
N TYR A 23 10.24 18.34 -6.46
CA TYR A 23 11.65 18.40 -6.09
C TYR A 23 12.52 17.66 -7.11
N PHE A 24 11.97 16.67 -7.81
CA PHE A 24 12.67 15.87 -8.81
C PHE A 24 12.23 16.21 -10.23
N SER A 25 13.04 15.82 -11.21
CA SER A 25 12.76 15.99 -12.64
C SER A 25 11.57 15.14 -13.10
N ASN A 26 11.38 13.96 -12.51
CA ASN A 26 10.23 13.11 -12.75
C ASN A 26 9.19 13.32 -11.62
N PRO A 27 8.00 13.88 -11.90
CA PRO A 27 6.97 14.12 -10.90
C PRO A 27 6.43 12.83 -10.24
N ASP A 28 6.60 11.66 -10.86
CA ASP A 28 6.19 10.39 -10.27
C ASP A 28 7.12 9.95 -9.13
N VAL A 29 8.38 10.40 -9.14
CA VAL A 29 9.32 10.17 -8.02
C VAL A 29 8.88 10.95 -6.78
N ASP A 30 8.45 12.20 -6.94
CA ASP A 30 7.91 13.02 -5.84
C ASP A 30 6.63 12.40 -5.24
N LYS A 31 5.76 11.83 -6.09
CA LYS A 31 4.56 11.13 -5.65
C LYS A 31 4.92 9.86 -4.86
N LEU A 32 5.83 9.04 -5.38
CA LEU A 32 6.31 7.83 -4.71
C LEU A 32 6.94 8.15 -3.36
N LEU A 33 7.83 9.16 -3.32
CA LEU A 33 8.45 9.61 -2.07
C LEU A 33 7.39 10.07 -1.06
N SER A 34 6.39 10.85 -1.50
CA SER A 34 5.29 11.28 -0.63
C SER A 34 4.52 10.09 -0.05
N MET A 35 4.26 9.04 -0.86
CA MET A 35 3.59 7.83 -0.40
C MET A 35 4.44 7.07 0.62
N ILE A 36 5.75 6.91 0.36
CA ILE A 36 6.68 6.24 1.28
C ILE A 36 6.77 6.99 2.61
N MET A 37 6.84 8.33 2.59
CA MET A 37 6.85 9.12 3.82
C MET A 37 5.57 8.95 4.63
N ALA A 38 4.41 8.95 3.97
CA ALA A 38 3.12 8.70 4.63
C ALA A 38 3.09 7.29 5.25
N LEU A 39 3.44 6.26 4.49
CA LEU A 39 3.51 4.87 4.99
C LEU A 39 4.49 4.70 6.15
N THR A 40 5.64 5.38 6.10
CA THR A 40 6.65 5.34 7.18
C THR A 40 6.10 5.99 8.45
N GLY A 41 5.37 7.11 8.32
CA GLY A 41 4.70 7.76 9.44
C GLY A 41 3.65 6.85 10.10
N GLU A 42 2.80 6.23 9.29
CA GLU A 42 1.80 5.26 9.80
C GLU A 42 2.47 4.04 10.46
N LEU A 43 3.57 3.53 9.89
CA LEU A 43 4.33 2.43 10.50
C LEU A 43 4.94 2.83 11.85
N ALA A 44 5.44 4.06 11.98
CA ALA A 44 5.95 4.57 13.25
C ALA A 44 4.83 4.63 14.31
N ILE A 45 3.66 5.18 13.96
CA ILE A 45 2.49 5.25 14.84
C ILE A 45 2.03 3.84 15.25
N ALA A 46 2.01 2.89 14.32
CA ALA A 46 1.66 1.49 14.62
C ALA A 46 2.64 0.86 15.60
N ARG A 47 3.95 1.10 15.44
CA ARG A 47 4.99 0.62 16.37
C ARG A 47 4.85 1.25 17.75
N ASP A 48 4.62 2.55 17.83
CA ASP A 48 4.38 3.25 19.10
C ASP A 48 3.14 2.71 19.81
N ARG A 49 2.10 2.37 19.05
CA ARG A 49 0.88 1.76 19.58
C ARG A 49 1.15 0.36 20.12
N ILE A 50 1.96 -0.45 19.44
CA ILE A 50 2.37 -1.78 19.90
C ILE A 50 3.17 -1.67 21.21
N ASP A 51 4.19 -0.80 21.27
CA ASP A 51 4.95 -0.54 22.53
C ASP A 51 4.03 -0.12 23.68
N THR A 52 3.08 0.77 23.40
CA THR A 52 2.09 1.18 24.40
C THR A 52 1.22 0.00 24.87
N LEU A 53 0.81 -0.88 23.97
CA LEU A 53 0.01 -2.07 24.32
C LEU A 53 0.80 -3.02 25.22
N GLU A 54 2.08 -3.26 24.92
CA GLU A 54 2.96 -4.10 25.72
C GLU A 54 3.16 -3.53 27.13
N ARG A 55 3.47 -2.23 27.25
CA ARG A 55 3.60 -1.56 28.56
C ARG A 55 2.31 -1.59 29.39
N VAL A 56 1.17 -1.40 28.73
CA VAL A 56 -0.14 -1.46 29.40
C VAL A 56 -0.45 -2.89 29.84
N ALA A 57 -0.11 -3.90 29.03
CA ALA A 57 -0.27 -5.30 29.38
C ALA A 57 0.58 -5.68 30.59
N GLU A 58 1.85 -5.25 30.62
CA GLU A 58 2.76 -5.48 31.73
C GLU A 58 2.28 -4.79 33.01
N THR A 59 1.87 -3.52 32.92
CA THR A 59 1.30 -2.77 34.07
C THR A 59 0.07 -3.46 34.65
N LYS A 60 -0.70 -4.18 33.83
CA LYS A 60 -1.88 -4.94 34.24
C LYS A 60 -1.56 -6.38 34.65
N GLY A 61 -0.30 -6.81 34.61
CA GLY A 61 0.14 -8.15 34.96
C GLY A 61 -0.32 -9.24 33.98
N LEU A 62 -0.46 -8.92 32.69
CA LEU A 62 -0.89 -9.87 31.66
C LEU A 62 0.29 -10.61 31.01
N PHE A 63 1.14 -9.88 30.31
CA PHE A 63 2.36 -10.37 29.65
C PHE A 63 3.36 -9.21 29.51
N SER A 64 4.63 -9.55 29.34
CA SER A 64 5.76 -8.66 29.11
C SER A 64 6.16 -8.62 27.63
N SER A 65 7.00 -7.67 27.23
CA SER A 65 7.63 -7.67 25.90
C SER A 65 8.50 -8.91 25.69
N ASP A 66 9.17 -9.42 26.72
CA ASP A 66 9.98 -10.66 26.64
C ASP A 66 9.12 -11.89 26.30
N ASP A 67 7.87 -11.93 26.78
CA ASP A 67 6.94 -13.01 26.44
C ASP A 67 6.60 -13.02 24.94
N ILE A 68 6.56 -11.85 24.30
CA ILE A 68 6.32 -11.72 22.85
C ILE A 68 7.57 -12.14 22.06
N GLU A 69 8.75 -11.67 22.44
CA GLU A 69 10.01 -11.97 21.73
C GLU A 69 10.35 -13.46 21.76
N ASN A 70 9.97 -14.16 22.84
CA ASN A 70 10.17 -15.60 22.99
C ASN A 70 8.95 -16.44 22.60
N PHE A 71 7.89 -15.82 22.06
CA PHE A 71 6.68 -16.55 21.71
C PHE A 71 6.87 -17.41 20.46
N GLU A 72 6.84 -18.73 20.64
CA GLU A 72 6.89 -19.67 19.53
C GLU A 72 5.51 -19.86 18.88
N LEU A 73 5.42 -19.54 17.59
CA LEU A 73 4.22 -19.77 16.81
C LEU A 73 4.14 -21.24 16.38
N ASP A 74 2.96 -21.82 16.53
CA ASP A 74 2.69 -23.12 15.93
C ASP A 74 2.64 -23.05 14.38
N ALA A 75 2.67 -24.22 13.75
CA ALA A 75 2.67 -24.34 12.29
C ALA A 75 1.44 -23.68 11.64
N ASN A 76 0.26 -23.74 12.29
CA ASN A 76 -0.96 -23.16 11.75
C ASN A 76 -0.92 -21.63 11.78
N ALA A 77 -0.41 -21.05 12.87
CA ALA A 77 -0.26 -19.61 13.05
C ALA A 77 0.78 -19.04 12.08
N LEU A 78 1.89 -19.76 11.85
CA LEU A 78 2.90 -19.39 10.87
C LEU A 78 2.33 -19.41 9.44
N GLN A 79 1.58 -20.46 9.09
CA GLN A 79 0.92 -20.58 7.79
C GLN A 79 -0.09 -19.43 7.56
N ALA A 80 -0.94 -19.15 8.54
CA ALA A 80 -1.90 -18.05 8.47
C ALA A 80 -1.22 -16.69 8.30
N ARG A 81 -0.05 -16.49 8.92
CA ARG A 81 0.77 -15.28 8.73
C ARG A 81 1.31 -15.20 7.29
N ALA A 82 1.85 -16.31 6.77
CA ALA A 82 2.35 -16.37 5.40
C ALA A 82 1.25 -16.12 4.36
N ASP A 83 0.04 -16.65 4.58
CA ASP A 83 -1.12 -16.40 3.71
C ASP A 83 -1.51 -14.91 3.68
N ARG A 84 -1.59 -14.26 4.85
CA ARG A 84 -1.85 -12.81 4.94
C ARG A 84 -0.77 -11.99 4.24
N HIS A 85 0.51 -12.33 4.40
CA HIS A 85 1.60 -11.64 3.73
C HIS A 85 1.54 -11.82 2.21
N ARG A 86 1.25 -13.02 1.71
CA ARG A 86 1.07 -13.29 0.28
C ARG A 86 -0.09 -12.49 -0.31
N GLN A 87 -1.20 -12.40 0.40
CA GLN A 87 -2.35 -11.59 -0.02
C GLN A 87 -1.97 -10.10 -0.12
N LEU A 88 -1.37 -9.55 0.94
CA LEU A 88 -0.94 -8.16 0.96
C LEU A 88 0.01 -7.83 -0.19
N LEU A 89 1.02 -8.68 -0.43
CA LEU A 89 1.97 -8.47 -1.53
C LEU A 89 1.29 -8.55 -2.89
N ARG A 90 0.33 -9.46 -3.08
CA ARG A 90 -0.46 -9.53 -4.32
C ARG A 90 -1.27 -8.25 -4.55
N GLU A 91 -1.90 -7.73 -3.52
CA GLU A 91 -2.68 -6.49 -3.60
C GLU A 91 -1.80 -5.28 -3.93
N VAL A 92 -0.63 -5.16 -3.31
CA VAL A 92 0.34 -4.09 -3.58
C VAL A 92 0.94 -4.21 -4.99
N ASN A 93 1.29 -5.42 -5.42
CA ASN A 93 1.93 -5.66 -6.72
C ASN A 93 0.95 -5.73 -7.90
N ARG A 94 -0.36 -5.60 -7.66
CA ARG A 94 -1.41 -5.68 -8.70
C ARG A 94 -1.13 -4.76 -9.89
N ILE A 95 -0.56 -3.58 -9.65
CA ILE A 95 -0.23 -2.59 -10.70
C ILE A 95 0.90 -3.13 -11.61
N ILE A 96 1.97 -3.66 -11.02
CA ILE A 96 3.12 -4.21 -11.75
C ILE A 96 2.70 -5.46 -12.56
N VAL A 97 1.87 -6.31 -11.97
CA VAL A 97 1.37 -7.52 -12.64
C VAL A 97 0.48 -7.14 -13.83
N GLY A 98 -0.39 -6.14 -13.68
CA GLY A 98 -1.20 -5.65 -14.81
C GLY A 98 -0.35 -5.07 -15.93
N GLU A 99 0.67 -4.26 -15.61
CA GLU A 99 1.61 -3.75 -16.62
C GLU A 99 2.37 -4.87 -17.34
N LEU A 100 2.74 -5.95 -16.63
CA LEU A 100 3.40 -7.10 -17.25
C LEU A 100 2.44 -7.89 -18.16
N GLU A 101 1.21 -8.13 -17.71
CA GLU A 101 0.17 -8.81 -18.50
C GLU A 101 -0.14 -8.03 -19.79
N ASP A 102 -0.22 -6.69 -19.71
CA ASP A 102 -0.41 -5.83 -20.88
C ASP A 102 0.78 -5.90 -21.86
N LEU A 103 2.01 -5.98 -21.34
CA LEU A 103 3.22 -6.15 -22.16
C LEU A 103 3.31 -7.54 -22.82
N GLU A 104 2.88 -8.59 -22.13
CA GLU A 104 2.82 -9.95 -22.69
C GLU A 104 1.73 -10.07 -23.77
N GLY A 105 0.55 -9.52 -23.53
CA GLY A 105 -0.54 -9.48 -24.52
C GLY A 105 -0.17 -8.69 -25.78
N ALA A 106 0.52 -7.56 -25.63
CA ALA A 106 1.02 -6.79 -26.77
C ALA A 106 2.03 -7.58 -27.63
N ASN A 107 2.86 -8.44 -27.01
CA ASN A 107 3.81 -9.30 -27.74
C ASN A 107 3.11 -10.48 -28.43
N GLU A 108 2.04 -11.05 -27.85
CA GLU A 108 1.25 -12.12 -28.48
C GLU A 108 0.49 -11.62 -29.72
N GLU A 109 -0.08 -10.40 -29.65
CA GLU A 109 -0.71 -9.76 -30.81
C GLU A 109 0.29 -9.50 -31.95
N ASP A 110 1.49 -9.02 -31.62
CA ASP A 110 2.57 -8.78 -32.60
C ASP A 110 3.09 -10.09 -33.21
N TYR A 111 3.26 -11.14 -32.40
CA TYR A 111 3.65 -12.48 -32.89
C TYR A 111 2.60 -13.06 -33.83
N THR A 112 1.32 -12.92 -33.50
CA THR A 112 0.20 -13.42 -34.32
C THR A 112 0.14 -12.69 -35.67
N ALA A 113 0.33 -11.37 -35.68
CA ALA A 113 0.37 -10.58 -36.90
C ALA A 113 1.54 -10.98 -37.82
N VAL A 114 2.72 -11.27 -37.27
CA VAL A 114 3.87 -11.76 -38.03
C VAL A 114 3.61 -13.15 -38.64
N VAL A 115 2.96 -14.06 -37.91
CA VAL A 115 2.58 -15.38 -38.44
C VAL A 115 1.58 -15.25 -39.60
N GLU A 116 0.56 -14.41 -39.43
CA GLU A 116 -0.49 -14.21 -40.44
C GLU A 116 0.07 -13.61 -41.74
N GLN A 117 1.09 -12.75 -41.64
CA GLN A 117 1.78 -12.18 -42.80
C GLN A 117 2.59 -13.22 -43.57
N VAL A 118 3.26 -14.15 -42.86
CA VAL A 118 4.02 -15.24 -43.49
C VAL A 118 3.09 -16.25 -44.19
N GLU A 119 1.91 -16.52 -43.62
CA GLU A 119 0.92 -17.40 -44.24
C GLU A 119 0.32 -16.81 -45.53
N GLN A 120 0.22 -15.47 -45.64
CA GLN A 120 -0.28 -14.80 -46.85
C GLN A 120 0.76 -14.70 -47.97
N ASP A 121 2.05 -14.67 -47.66
CA ASP A 121 3.13 -14.60 -48.65
C ASP A 121 3.44 -15.96 -49.32
N ASP A 122 2.95 -17.08 -48.75
CA ASP A 122 3.12 -18.45 -49.28
C ASP A 122 1.97 -18.94 -50.20
N THR A 123 1.03 -18.06 -50.59
CA THR A 123 -0.09 -18.37 -51.54
C THR A 123 0.01 -17.60 -52.85
#